data_AF-A0A915DT38-F1
#
_entry.id   AF-A0A915DT38-F1
#
_cell.length_a   1.000
_cell.length_b   1.000
_cell.length_c   1.000
_cell.angle_alpha   90.00
_cell.angle_beta   90.00
_cell.angle_gamma   90.00
#
_symmetry.space_group_name_H-M   'P 1'
#
loop_
_entity.id
_entity.type
_entity.pdbx_description
1 polymer ?
#
loop_
_entity_poly.entity_id
_entity_poly.type
_entity_poly.pdbx_seq_one_letter_code
_entity_poly.pdbx_strand_id
1 'polypeptide(L)'
;MTNIGPSTVLPAIGGSTAAAADPWHLYYSPLISEFIASLTYTLFSNLLGIFGVADSASKLSIALLDGGLNFVLICIFGGINGGHFNPAITFATLLTFNMRLLIGFCMIFVQFFGAFFGSLLSRSVLPSTVFVDSFIALGILKRNIDVGLQHQFSRIEKQDYFSSFAGGDAAFSNRFQIFLLETLMSTLVVSTYMLGSTFETVLTTASSVGACRAVVSLIGLYTTGQGANFARLLANNIITSIFVVDDKAWRLFYLSVFASFASSIISAGIWWLVTATSADSNERQTAKRNFANK
;
A
#
# COMPACT_ATOMS: atom_id res chain seq x y z
N MET A 1 30.86 7.20 -2.77
CA MET A 1 30.21 8.03 -3.81
C MET A 1 28.81 7.45 -3.99
N THR A 2 27.69 8.00 -3.56
CA THR A 2 27.26 9.35 -3.13
C THR A 2 26.55 9.25 -1.78
N ASN A 3 26.89 10.15 -0.86
CA ASN A 3 26.25 10.27 0.45
C ASN A 3 24.95 11.05 0.26
N ILE A 4 23.81 10.36 0.13
CA ILE A 4 22.49 10.99 0.04
C ILE A 4 21.96 11.07 1.48
N GLY A 5 22.31 12.17 2.15
CA GLY A 5 21.73 12.54 3.44
C GLY A 5 20.26 12.96 3.32
N PRO A 6 19.54 13.08 4.44
CA PRO A 6 18.10 13.21 4.50
C PRO A 6 17.65 14.57 3.97
N SER A 7 17.26 14.64 2.69
CA SER A 7 16.77 15.88 2.07
C SER A 7 15.84 15.68 0.85
N THR A 8 15.21 14.52 0.70
CA THR A 8 14.05 14.34 -0.21
C THR A 8 12.72 14.21 0.53
N VAL A 9 12.71 14.62 1.80
CA VAL A 9 11.52 15.19 2.43
C VAL A 9 11.20 16.44 1.63
N LEU A 10 10.07 16.47 0.90
CA LEU A 10 9.54 17.70 0.29
C LEU A 10 9.75 18.85 1.28
N PRO A 11 10.58 19.87 0.97
CA PRO A 11 11.17 20.73 1.98
C PRO A 11 10.06 21.33 2.85
N ALA A 12 9.93 20.78 4.05
CA ALA A 12 9.17 21.37 5.12
C ALA A 12 10.02 22.54 5.62
N ILE A 13 9.63 23.73 5.18
CA ILE A 13 9.89 25.06 5.77
C ILE A 13 11.04 25.10 6.80
N GLY A 14 12.18 25.69 6.41
CA GLY A 14 13.09 26.32 7.39
C GLY A 14 14.58 25.96 7.36
N GLY A 15 15.12 25.33 6.31
CA GLY A 15 16.56 25.05 6.17
C GLY A 15 17.25 25.89 5.09
N SER A 16 18.36 26.55 5.44
CA SER A 16 19.14 27.55 4.68
C SER A 16 19.82 27.08 3.37
N THR A 17 19.23 26.15 2.62
CA THR A 17 19.68 25.78 1.25
C THR A 17 18.53 25.85 0.23
N ALA A 18 17.54 26.71 0.50
CA ALA A 18 16.45 27.08 -0.40
C ALA A 18 16.91 27.88 -1.65
N ALA A 19 18.01 27.47 -2.29
CA ALA A 19 18.31 27.87 -3.65
C ALA A 19 17.32 27.15 -4.58
N ALA A 20 16.19 27.82 -4.83
CA ALA A 20 15.21 27.57 -5.90
C ALA A 20 15.14 26.13 -6.44
N ALA A 21 14.53 25.21 -5.69
CA ALA A 21 14.06 23.96 -6.29
C ALA A 21 13.06 24.33 -7.40
N ASP A 22 13.32 23.86 -8.63
CA ASP A 22 12.45 24.08 -9.79
C ASP A 22 11.00 23.73 -9.40
N PRO A 23 10.01 24.61 -9.67
CA PRO A 23 8.59 24.31 -9.47
C PRO A 23 8.18 22.94 -10.01
N TRP A 24 8.83 22.44 -11.07
CA TRP A 24 8.68 21.08 -11.57
C TRP A 24 8.85 20.02 -10.48
N HIS A 25 9.98 20.04 -9.76
CA HIS A 25 10.32 19.05 -8.74
C HIS A 25 9.46 19.19 -7.48
N LEU A 26 8.98 20.41 -7.19
CA LEU A 26 8.18 20.67 -5.99
C LEU A 26 6.69 20.35 -6.17
N TYR A 27 6.13 20.58 -7.37
CA TYR A 27 4.68 20.51 -7.60
C TYR A 27 4.26 19.39 -8.56
N TYR A 28 4.99 19.18 -9.65
CA TYR A 28 4.52 18.30 -10.74
C TYR A 28 5.09 16.90 -10.64
N SER A 29 6.42 16.80 -10.45
CA SER A 29 7.12 15.53 -10.36
C SER A 29 6.53 14.60 -9.30
N PRO A 30 6.20 15.06 -8.07
CA PRO A 30 5.62 14.19 -7.04
C PRO A 30 4.25 13.63 -7.42
N LEU A 31 3.40 14.44 -8.07
CA LEU A 31 2.06 14.03 -8.45
C LEU A 31 2.07 13.02 -9.60
N ILE A 32 2.90 13.26 -10.62
CA ILE A 32 3.04 12.35 -11.76
C ILE A 32 3.61 11.01 -11.30
N SER A 33 4.65 11.05 -10.46
CA SER A 33 5.26 9.82 -9.93
C SER A 33 4.31 9.04 -9.02
N GLU A 34 3.56 9.69 -8.14
CA GLU A 34 2.56 9.01 -7.30
C GLU A 34 1.44 8.38 -8.14
N PHE A 35 0.97 9.08 -9.17
CA PHE A 35 0.00 8.54 -10.12
C PHE A 35 0.54 7.28 -10.81
N ILE A 36 1.73 7.36 -11.42
CA ILE A 36 2.33 6.25 -12.16
C ILE A 36 2.66 5.09 -11.23
N ALA A 37 3.17 5.37 -10.03
CA ALA A 37 3.49 4.35 -9.03
C ALA A 37 2.24 3.62 -8.56
N SER A 38 1.15 4.34 -8.20
CA SER A 38 -0.11 3.70 -7.79
C SER A 38 -0.79 2.93 -8.93
N LEU A 39 -0.72 3.44 -10.17
CA LEU A 39 -1.19 2.73 -11.35
C LEU A 39 -0.43 1.42 -11.56
N THR A 40 0.89 1.52 -11.61
CA THR A 40 1.79 0.38 -11.86
C THR A 40 1.66 -0.65 -10.74
N TYR A 41 1.66 -0.21 -9.48
CA TYR A 41 1.49 -1.08 -8.33
C TYR A 41 0.17 -1.84 -8.40
N THR A 42 -0.94 -1.15 -8.60
CA THR A 42 -2.26 -1.78 -8.63
C THR A 42 -2.43 -2.71 -9.82
N LEU A 43 -1.98 -2.30 -11.01
CA LEU A 43 -2.01 -3.13 -12.21
C LEU A 43 -1.26 -4.44 -11.98
N PHE A 44 0.04 -4.38 -11.69
CA PHE A 44 0.85 -5.58 -11.59
C PHE A 44 0.47 -6.44 -10.38
N SER A 45 0.12 -5.84 -9.25
CA SER A 45 -0.38 -6.57 -8.08
C SER A 45 -1.66 -7.37 -8.40
N ASN A 46 -2.57 -6.80 -9.19
CA ASN A 46 -3.76 -7.52 -9.66
C ASN A 46 -3.43 -8.63 -10.68
N LEU A 47 -2.40 -8.43 -11.53
CA LEU A 47 -1.96 -9.46 -12.48
C LEU A 47 -1.24 -10.64 -11.78
N LEU A 48 -0.76 -10.48 -10.55
CA LEU A 48 -0.18 -11.60 -9.79
C LEU A 48 -1.20 -12.72 -9.53
N GLY A 49 -2.50 -12.41 -9.57
CA GLY A 49 -3.56 -13.41 -9.41
C GLY A 49 -3.51 -14.51 -10.48
N ILE A 50 -2.97 -14.22 -11.67
CA ILE A 50 -2.79 -15.20 -12.76
C ILE A 50 -1.94 -16.38 -12.29
N PHE A 51 -0.92 -16.14 -11.46
CA PHE A 51 -0.06 -17.22 -10.94
C PHE A 51 -0.82 -18.17 -10.02
N GLY A 52 -1.83 -17.69 -9.30
CA GLY A 52 -2.70 -18.55 -8.49
C GLY A 52 -3.71 -19.35 -9.33
N VAL A 53 -3.86 -19.02 -10.61
CA VAL A 53 -4.74 -19.73 -11.57
C VAL A 53 -3.96 -20.72 -12.43
N ALA A 54 -2.78 -20.32 -12.92
CA ALA A 54 -2.02 -21.04 -13.94
C ALA A 54 -1.12 -22.15 -13.40
N ASP A 55 -0.63 -22.00 -12.17
CA ASP A 55 0.21 -22.96 -11.48
C ASP A 55 -0.33 -23.13 -10.07
N SER A 56 -0.02 -24.24 -9.40
CA SER A 56 -0.21 -24.34 -7.94
C SER A 56 0.78 -23.43 -7.18
N ALA A 57 1.07 -22.24 -7.70
CA ALA A 57 1.91 -21.24 -7.07
C ALA A 57 1.29 -20.90 -5.72
N SER A 58 2.02 -21.24 -4.67
CA SER A 58 1.57 -20.99 -3.31
C SER A 58 1.26 -19.50 -3.12
N LYS A 59 0.34 -19.19 -2.20
CA LYS A 59 0.10 -17.80 -1.76
C LYS A 59 1.40 -17.09 -1.34
N LEU A 60 2.41 -17.85 -0.90
CA LEU A 60 3.76 -17.36 -0.65
C LEU A 60 4.43 -16.76 -1.90
N SER A 61 4.32 -17.39 -3.07
CA SER A 61 4.88 -16.87 -4.32
C SER A 61 4.24 -15.54 -4.72
N ILE A 62 2.90 -15.45 -4.65
CA ILE A 62 2.15 -14.21 -4.91
C ILE A 62 2.58 -13.11 -3.92
N ALA A 63 2.70 -13.47 -2.64
CA ALA A 63 3.10 -12.53 -1.59
C ALA A 63 4.53 -12.01 -1.79
N LEU A 64 5.49 -12.88 -2.12
CA LEU A 64 6.87 -12.50 -2.43
C LEU A 64 6.95 -11.59 -3.65
N LEU A 65 6.17 -11.87 -4.70
CA LEU A 65 6.11 -11.02 -5.90
C LEU A 65 5.48 -9.66 -5.60
N ASP A 66 4.44 -9.59 -4.75
CA ASP A 66 3.84 -8.30 -4.35
C ASP A 66 4.82 -7.45 -3.52
N GLY A 67 5.59 -8.09 -2.64
CA GLY A 67 6.67 -7.43 -1.91
C GLY A 67 7.83 -6.99 -2.82
N GLY A 68 8.23 -7.82 -3.77
CA GLY A 68 9.24 -7.49 -4.77
C GLY A 68 8.81 -6.34 -5.70
N LEU A 69 7.55 -6.32 -6.13
CA LEU A 69 6.98 -5.20 -6.88
C LEU A 69 7.06 -3.90 -6.07
N ASN A 70 6.70 -3.95 -4.78
CA ASN A 70 6.79 -2.81 -3.89
C ASN A 70 8.24 -2.30 -3.74
N PHE A 71 9.20 -3.21 -3.52
CA PHE A 71 10.63 -2.91 -3.50
C PHE A 71 11.10 -2.17 -4.76
N VAL A 72 10.78 -2.70 -5.94
CA VAL A 72 11.19 -2.11 -7.23
C VAL A 72 10.60 -0.71 -7.38
N LEU A 73 9.33 -0.53 -7.06
CA LEU A 73 8.68 0.79 -7.19
C LEU A 73 9.26 1.82 -6.22
N ILE A 74 9.62 1.44 -4.98
CA ILE A 74 10.32 2.37 -4.06
C ILE A 74 11.72 2.68 -4.59
N CYS A 75 12.43 1.72 -5.20
CA CYS A 75 13.74 2.02 -5.81
C CYS A 75 13.63 3.01 -6.97
N ILE A 76 12.56 2.94 -7.77
CA ILE A 76 12.33 3.84 -8.90
C ILE A 76 11.85 5.23 -8.45
N PHE A 77 10.84 5.28 -7.57
CA PHE A 77 10.13 6.51 -7.22
C PHE A 77 10.59 7.15 -5.91
N GLY A 78 11.24 6.40 -5.02
CA GLY A 78 11.67 6.87 -3.69
C GLY A 78 12.58 8.10 -3.74
N GLY A 79 13.49 8.16 -4.70
CA GLY A 79 14.35 9.33 -4.93
C GLY A 79 13.66 10.53 -5.58
N ILE A 80 12.44 10.36 -6.12
CA ILE A 80 11.69 11.40 -6.82
C ILE A 80 10.67 12.06 -5.87
N ASN A 81 9.88 11.25 -5.16
CA ASN A 81 8.70 11.73 -4.41
C ASN A 81 8.49 11.04 -3.05
N GLY A 82 9.46 10.25 -2.59
CA GLY A 82 9.34 9.37 -1.41
C GLY A 82 8.82 7.97 -1.74
N GLY A 83 8.06 7.80 -2.82
CA GLY A 83 7.54 6.50 -3.25
C GLY A 83 6.46 5.99 -2.31
N HIS A 84 5.42 6.80 -2.08
CA HIS A 84 4.37 6.44 -1.12
C HIS A 84 3.37 5.45 -1.73
N PHE A 85 2.79 5.82 -2.88
CA PHE A 85 1.74 5.13 -3.63
C PHE A 85 0.63 4.50 -2.76
N ASN A 86 0.41 5.08 -1.58
CA ASN A 86 -0.47 4.62 -0.53
C ASN A 86 -0.95 5.84 0.30
N PRO A 87 -2.27 6.10 0.37
CA PRO A 87 -2.80 7.22 1.12
C PRO A 87 -2.44 7.20 2.59
N ALA A 88 -2.35 6.01 3.21
CA ALA A 88 -2.03 5.88 4.63
C ALA A 88 -0.58 6.32 4.93
N ILE A 89 0.36 6.01 4.04
CA ILE A 89 1.76 6.46 4.14
C ILE A 89 1.81 7.98 4.03
N THR A 90 1.19 8.50 2.98
CA THR A 90 1.16 9.95 2.67
C THR A 90 0.54 10.76 3.80
N PHE A 91 -0.54 10.26 4.39
CA PHE A 91 -1.19 10.88 5.53
C PHE A 91 -0.33 10.81 6.80
N ALA A 92 0.37 9.70 7.06
CA ALA A 92 1.32 9.61 8.18
C ALA A 92 2.46 10.64 8.03
N THR A 93 3.00 10.81 6.83
CA THR A 93 4.04 11.81 6.54
C THR A 93 3.53 13.24 6.81
N LEU A 94 2.27 13.55 6.46
CA LEU A 94 1.64 14.83 6.81
C LEU A 94 1.58 15.05 8.34
N LEU A 95 1.22 14.02 9.11
CA LEU A 95 1.14 14.09 10.58
C LEU A 95 2.49 14.28 11.26
N THR A 96 3.59 13.95 10.57
CA THR A 96 4.96 14.21 11.04
C THR A 96 5.54 15.54 10.57
N PHE A 97 4.75 16.37 9.87
CA PHE A 97 5.18 17.65 9.28
C PHE A 97 6.35 17.56 8.29
N ASN A 98 6.59 16.37 7.74
CA ASN A 98 7.62 16.10 6.74
C ASN A 98 7.12 16.36 5.30
N MET A 99 5.98 17.02 5.13
CA MET A 99 5.44 17.31 3.80
C MET A 99 4.45 18.48 3.85
N ARG A 100 4.41 19.28 2.79
CA ARG A 100 3.43 20.37 2.64
C ARG A 100 2.02 19.79 2.51
N LEU A 101 1.09 20.30 3.33
CA LEU A 101 -0.31 19.86 3.38
C LEU A 101 -0.95 19.74 2.00
N LEU A 102 -0.90 20.82 1.19
CA LEU A 102 -1.52 20.85 -0.13
C LEU A 102 -0.97 19.75 -1.06
N ILE A 103 0.37 19.58 -1.11
CA ILE A 103 1.00 18.55 -1.94
C ILE A 103 0.59 17.17 -1.47
N GLY A 104 0.58 16.92 -0.15
CA GLY A 104 0.19 15.63 0.39
C GLY A 104 -1.24 15.24 0.06
N PHE A 105 -2.20 16.17 0.14
CA PHE A 105 -3.58 15.91 -0.27
C PHE A 105 -3.70 15.70 -1.78
N CYS A 106 -2.97 16.46 -2.60
CA CYS A 106 -2.92 16.22 -4.04
C CYS A 106 -2.31 14.85 -4.37
N MET A 107 -1.25 14.43 -3.67
CA MET A 107 -0.66 13.09 -3.80
C MET A 107 -1.68 12.00 -3.46
N ILE A 108 -2.39 12.11 -2.34
CA ILE A 108 -3.47 11.18 -1.97
C ILE A 108 -4.51 11.09 -3.09
N PHE A 109 -4.93 12.22 -3.66
CA PHE A 109 -5.90 12.25 -4.75
C PHE A 109 -5.40 11.51 -6.01
N VAL A 110 -4.17 11.80 -6.45
CA VAL A 110 -3.61 11.14 -7.64
C VAL A 110 -3.28 9.66 -7.40
N GLN A 111 -3.02 9.24 -6.15
CA GLN A 111 -2.88 7.83 -5.79
C GLN A 111 -4.17 7.05 -6.01
N PHE A 112 -5.33 7.61 -5.60
CA PHE A 112 -6.63 7.01 -5.89
C PHE A 112 -6.88 6.89 -7.40
N PHE A 113 -6.57 7.96 -8.14
CA PHE A 113 -6.75 7.97 -9.60
C PHE A 113 -5.84 6.95 -10.29
N GLY A 114 -4.56 6.92 -9.91
CA GLY A 114 -3.60 5.94 -10.40
C GLY A 114 -4.05 4.51 -10.13
N ALA A 115 -4.42 4.21 -8.88
CA ALA A 115 -4.90 2.88 -8.50
C ALA A 115 -6.17 2.48 -9.29
N PHE A 116 -7.11 3.41 -9.49
CA PHE A 116 -8.29 3.19 -10.30
C PHE A 116 -7.94 2.78 -11.74
N PHE A 117 -7.05 3.53 -12.42
CA PHE A 117 -6.60 3.14 -13.76
C PHE A 117 -5.80 1.84 -13.77
N GLY A 118 -4.98 1.57 -12.75
CA GLY A 118 -4.26 0.31 -12.63
C GLY A 118 -5.22 -0.88 -12.55
N SER A 119 -6.26 -0.76 -11.72
CA SER A 119 -7.29 -1.79 -11.61
C SER A 119 -8.12 -1.90 -12.89
N LEU A 120 -8.47 -0.78 -13.54
CA LEU A 120 -9.20 -0.78 -14.81
C LEU A 120 -8.39 -1.49 -15.92
N LEU A 121 -7.10 -1.17 -16.05
CA LEU A 121 -6.20 -1.83 -16.98
C LEU A 121 -6.07 -3.33 -16.69
N SER A 122 -6.03 -3.74 -15.42
CA SER A 122 -6.02 -5.17 -15.07
C SER A 122 -7.27 -5.90 -15.58
N ARG A 123 -8.43 -5.23 -15.58
CA ARG A 123 -9.66 -5.75 -16.18
C ARG A 123 -9.61 -5.76 -17.71
N SER A 124 -9.02 -4.74 -18.33
CA SER A 124 -8.93 -4.61 -19.78
C SER A 124 -7.97 -5.61 -20.42
N VAL A 125 -6.85 -5.92 -19.78
CA VAL A 125 -5.83 -6.83 -20.33
C VAL A 125 -6.15 -8.30 -20.12
N LEU A 126 -7.00 -8.65 -19.16
CA LEU A 126 -7.37 -10.02 -18.85
C LEU A 126 -8.71 -10.41 -19.48
N PRO A 127 -8.83 -11.63 -20.04
CA PRO A 127 -10.13 -12.22 -20.35
C PRO A 127 -11.03 -12.25 -19.10
N SER A 128 -12.33 -12.07 -19.27
CA SER A 128 -13.28 -11.93 -18.15
C SER A 128 -13.19 -13.06 -17.13
N THR A 129 -13.01 -14.31 -17.58
CA THR A 129 -12.86 -15.48 -16.71
C THR A 129 -11.56 -15.43 -15.91
N VAL A 130 -10.45 -15.18 -16.58
CA VAL A 130 -9.11 -15.06 -15.94
C VAL A 130 -9.08 -13.89 -14.96
N PHE A 131 -9.75 -12.78 -15.26
CA PHE A 131 -9.88 -11.64 -14.35
C PHE A 131 -10.56 -12.04 -13.04
N VAL A 132 -11.72 -12.71 -13.12
CA VAL A 132 -12.47 -13.16 -11.94
C VAL A 132 -11.65 -14.18 -11.15
N ASP A 133 -11.06 -15.17 -11.81
CA ASP A 133 -10.24 -16.18 -11.13
C ASP A 133 -8.98 -15.58 -10.48
N SER A 134 -8.36 -14.58 -11.12
CA SER A 134 -7.23 -13.84 -10.54
C SER A 134 -7.65 -13.08 -9.28
N PHE A 135 -8.80 -12.42 -9.31
CA PHE A 135 -9.33 -11.70 -8.14
C PHE A 135 -9.75 -12.66 -7.02
N ILE A 136 -10.15 -13.89 -7.34
CA ILE A 136 -10.38 -14.95 -6.35
C ILE A 136 -9.05 -15.40 -5.73
N ALA A 137 -8.03 -15.66 -6.55
CA ALA A 137 -6.70 -16.06 -6.07
C ALA A 137 -6.06 -15.01 -5.15
N LEU A 138 -6.32 -13.73 -5.42
CA LEU A 138 -5.89 -12.59 -4.61
C LEU A 138 -6.72 -12.37 -3.35
N GLY A 139 -7.78 -13.16 -3.15
CA GLY A 139 -8.72 -12.97 -2.06
C GLY A 139 -9.42 -11.62 -2.14
N ILE A 140 -9.61 -11.03 -3.32
CA ILE A 140 -10.48 -9.85 -3.51
C ILE A 140 -11.94 -10.33 -3.63
N LEU A 141 -12.15 -11.40 -4.40
CA LEU A 141 -13.40 -12.13 -4.54
C LEU A 141 -13.31 -13.49 -3.84
N LYS A 142 -14.46 -14.06 -3.49
CA LYS A 142 -14.68 -15.43 -3.03
C LYS A 142 -15.71 -16.09 -3.94
N ARG A 143 -15.52 -17.38 -4.19
CA ARG A 143 -16.44 -18.24 -4.95
C ARG A 143 -17.50 -18.78 -3.99
N ASN A 144 -18.80 -18.60 -4.25
CA ASN A 144 -19.80 -19.48 -3.61
C ASN A 144 -19.61 -20.89 -4.15
N ILE A 145 -19.39 -21.83 -3.24
CA ILE A 145 -19.59 -23.25 -3.54
C ILE A 145 -21.02 -23.57 -3.12
N ASP A 146 -21.99 -23.30 -3.99
CA ASP A 146 -23.24 -24.04 -3.90
C ASP A 146 -22.95 -25.46 -4.42
N VAL A 147 -22.94 -26.42 -3.50
CA VAL A 147 -22.87 -27.86 -3.81
C VAL A 147 -24.21 -28.23 -4.46
N GLY A 148 -24.33 -28.03 -5.77
CA GLY A 148 -25.54 -28.39 -6.50
C GLY A 148 -25.48 -28.10 -8.00
N LEU A 149 -25.31 -29.19 -8.77
CA LEU A 149 -25.68 -29.34 -10.19
C LEU A 149 -24.77 -28.67 -11.25
N GLN A 150 -23.72 -29.40 -11.63
CA GLN A 150 -23.24 -29.44 -13.01
C GLN A 150 -24.39 -29.90 -13.92
N HIS A 151 -24.99 -29.01 -14.71
CA HIS A 151 -25.45 -29.34 -16.07
C HIS A 151 -25.83 -28.09 -16.88
N GLN A 152 -25.20 -28.01 -18.07
CA GLN A 152 -25.71 -27.43 -19.32
C GLN A 152 -25.61 -25.90 -19.53
N PHE A 153 -25.27 -25.58 -20.78
CA PHE A 153 -24.78 -24.30 -21.30
C PHE A 153 -25.83 -23.18 -21.38
N SER A 154 -25.32 -21.95 -21.51
CA SER A 154 -25.94 -20.74 -22.08
C SER A 154 -26.86 -19.89 -21.19
N ARG A 155 -26.24 -19.16 -20.25
CA ARG A 155 -26.54 -17.77 -19.87
C ARG A 155 -25.49 -17.36 -18.84
N ILE A 156 -24.96 -16.14 -18.92
CA ILE A 156 -24.20 -15.53 -17.82
C ILE A 156 -25.25 -15.21 -16.74
N GLU A 157 -25.76 -16.23 -16.07
CA GLU A 157 -26.67 -16.13 -14.95
C GLU A 157 -25.83 -16.11 -13.69
N LYS A 158 -25.83 -14.95 -13.01
CA LYS A 158 -25.40 -14.70 -11.63
C LYS A 158 -24.75 -15.90 -10.95
N GLN A 159 -23.47 -16.13 -11.26
CA GLN A 159 -22.68 -17.02 -10.43
C GLN A 159 -22.29 -16.21 -9.21
N ASP A 160 -22.73 -16.69 -8.05
CA ASP A 160 -22.70 -15.99 -6.78
C ASP A 160 -21.27 -15.75 -6.28
N TYR A 161 -20.62 -14.70 -6.79
CA TYR A 161 -19.34 -14.22 -6.26
C TYR A 161 -19.60 -13.24 -5.11
N PHE A 162 -18.78 -13.32 -4.07
CA PHE A 162 -18.86 -12.47 -2.89
C PHE A 162 -17.47 -11.91 -2.60
N SER A 163 -17.31 -10.62 -2.37
CA SER A 163 -16.03 -10.05 -1.91
C SER A 163 -15.46 -10.83 -0.71
N SER A 164 -14.15 -10.97 -0.54
CA SER A 164 -13.58 -11.56 0.69
C SER A 164 -13.99 -10.83 1.96
N PHE A 165 -14.41 -9.58 1.80
CA PHE A 165 -15.02 -8.77 2.82
C PHE A 165 -16.50 -9.11 3.08
N ALA A 166 -17.04 -10.18 2.54
CA ALA A 166 -18.35 -10.72 2.87
C ALA A 166 -18.14 -12.08 3.52
N GLY A 167 -18.27 -12.10 4.84
CA GLY A 167 -18.13 -13.29 5.68
C GLY A 167 -18.86 -14.51 5.08
N GLY A 168 -18.06 -15.52 4.78
CA GLY A 168 -18.45 -16.80 4.23
C GLY A 168 -17.20 -17.67 4.39
N ASP A 169 -17.15 -18.33 5.54
CA ASP A 169 -16.20 -19.33 6.03
C ASP A 169 -14.72 -18.92 6.27
N ALA A 170 -14.44 -18.80 7.58
CA ALA A 170 -13.17 -18.84 8.36
C ALA A 170 -11.93 -18.14 7.77
N ALA A 171 -11.56 -16.94 8.22
CA ALA A 171 -10.78 -16.82 9.47
C ALA A 171 -11.26 -15.76 10.47
N PHE A 172 -12.19 -14.88 10.10
CA PHE A 172 -12.75 -13.88 11.02
C PHE A 172 -14.26 -13.74 10.86
N SER A 173 -14.99 -14.08 11.92
CA SER A 173 -16.46 -13.94 12.02
C SER A 173 -16.85 -12.50 12.42
N ASN A 174 -15.95 -11.75 13.06
CA ASN A 174 -16.26 -10.44 13.63
C ASN A 174 -15.61 -9.28 12.84
N ARG A 175 -16.43 -8.29 12.46
CA ARG A 175 -16.02 -7.03 11.82
C ARG A 175 -14.87 -6.33 12.56
N PHE A 176 -14.89 -6.41 13.89
CA PHE A 176 -13.84 -5.84 14.73
C PHE A 176 -12.48 -6.50 14.51
N GLN A 177 -12.44 -7.82 14.33
CA GLN A 177 -11.19 -8.54 14.08
C GLN A 177 -10.59 -8.17 12.72
N ILE A 178 -11.44 -7.99 11.70
CA ILE A 178 -11.00 -7.52 10.38
C ILE A 178 -10.41 -6.11 10.48
N PHE A 179 -11.08 -5.21 11.20
CA PHE A 179 -10.57 -3.85 11.45
C PHE A 179 -9.21 -3.86 12.16
N LEU A 180 -9.07 -4.66 13.22
CA LEU A 180 -7.80 -4.78 13.94
C LEU A 180 -6.70 -5.34 13.06
N LEU A 181 -6.99 -6.37 12.27
CA LEU A 181 -6.02 -6.97 11.37
C LEU A 181 -5.57 -5.98 10.28
N GLU A 182 -6.52 -5.30 9.64
CA GLU A 182 -6.22 -4.31 8.60
C GLU A 182 -5.44 -3.13 9.17
N THR A 183 -5.76 -2.70 10.40
CA THR A 183 -5.01 -1.66 11.12
C THR A 183 -3.59 -2.12 11.42
N LEU A 184 -3.41 -3.35 11.91
CA LEU A 184 -2.10 -3.92 12.21
C LEU A 184 -1.23 -4.04 10.95
N MET A 185 -1.78 -4.65 9.90
CA MET A 185 -1.10 -4.82 8.61
C MET A 185 -0.71 -3.47 7.99
N SER A 186 -1.62 -2.49 8.01
CA SER A 186 -1.34 -1.14 7.53
C SER A 186 -0.27 -0.46 8.39
N THR A 187 -0.36 -0.59 9.72
CA THR A 187 0.62 -0.01 10.65
C THR A 187 2.01 -0.60 10.43
N LEU A 188 2.13 -1.89 10.14
CA LEU A 188 3.41 -2.52 9.80
C LEU A 188 4.02 -1.86 8.56
N VAL A 189 3.29 -1.79 7.45
CA VAL A 189 3.80 -1.19 6.21
C VAL A 189 4.14 0.29 6.40
N VAL A 190 3.23 1.06 7.00
CA VAL A 190 3.39 2.52 7.18
C VAL A 190 4.55 2.81 8.13
N SER A 191 4.69 2.08 9.25
CA SER A 191 5.79 2.31 10.19
C SER A 191 7.14 1.89 9.59
N THR A 192 7.20 0.77 8.87
CA THR A 192 8.44 0.35 8.19
C THR A 192 8.89 1.41 7.19
N TYR A 193 7.96 1.97 6.40
CA TYR A 193 8.29 3.05 5.47
C TYR A 193 8.78 4.30 6.21
N MET A 194 8.03 4.79 7.21
CA MET A 194 8.35 6.02 7.94
C MET A 194 9.71 5.95 8.65
N LEU A 195 10.03 4.80 9.25
CA LEU A 195 11.32 4.60 9.91
C LEU A 195 12.45 4.46 8.88
N GLY A 196 12.23 3.71 7.80
CA GLY A 196 13.19 3.57 6.70
C GLY A 196 13.52 4.93 6.07
N SER A 197 12.52 5.72 5.69
CA SER A 197 12.74 7.02 5.06
C SER A 197 13.49 8.03 5.93
N THR A 198 13.61 7.77 7.23
CA THR A 198 14.24 8.68 8.20
C THR A 198 15.70 8.35 8.47
N PHE A 199 16.02 7.06 8.61
CA PHE A 199 17.33 6.62 9.08
C PHE A 199 18.16 5.90 8.00
N GLU A 200 17.54 5.57 6.88
CA GLU A 200 18.05 4.62 5.92
C GLU A 200 18.10 5.19 4.50
N THR A 201 18.86 4.54 3.63
CA THR A 201 18.90 4.86 2.20
C THR A 201 17.62 4.43 1.50
N VAL A 202 17.39 4.92 0.27
CA VAL A 202 16.27 4.46 -0.57
C VAL A 202 16.30 2.94 -0.75
N LEU A 203 17.48 2.34 -0.94
CA LEU A 203 17.61 0.89 -1.13
C LEU A 203 17.24 0.12 0.15
N THR A 204 17.70 0.56 1.32
CA THR A 204 17.39 -0.10 2.60
C THR A 204 15.92 0.11 3.01
N THR A 205 15.35 1.29 2.73
CA THR A 205 13.91 1.56 2.85
C THR A 205 13.11 0.64 1.92
N ALA A 206 13.46 0.57 0.64
CA ALA A 206 12.81 -0.30 -0.32
C ALA A 206 12.86 -1.77 0.13
N SER A 207 14.03 -2.23 0.58
CA SER A 207 14.26 -3.63 0.98
C SER A 207 13.39 -4.00 2.18
N SER A 208 13.38 -3.15 3.21
CA SER A 208 12.59 -3.37 4.43
C SER A 208 11.09 -3.29 4.16
N VAL A 209 10.63 -2.28 3.40
CA VAL A 209 9.21 -2.15 3.04
C VAL A 209 8.76 -3.27 2.12
N GLY A 210 9.56 -3.68 1.14
CA GLY A 210 9.27 -4.82 0.27
C GLY A 210 9.16 -6.14 1.03
N ALA A 211 10.08 -6.41 1.96
CA ALA A 211 10.01 -7.59 2.82
C ALA A 211 8.80 -7.56 3.76
N CYS A 212 8.55 -6.42 4.42
CA CYS A 212 7.36 -6.19 5.24
C CYS A 212 6.08 -6.41 4.42
N ARG A 213 6.06 -5.90 3.20
CA ARG A 213 4.96 -6.02 2.27
C ARG A 213 4.71 -7.47 1.87
N ALA A 214 5.74 -8.27 1.64
CA ALA A 214 5.57 -9.70 1.36
C ALA A 214 4.88 -10.43 2.52
N VAL A 215 5.30 -10.16 3.76
CA VAL A 215 4.67 -10.75 4.96
C VAL A 215 3.21 -10.32 5.09
N VAL A 216 2.94 -9.03 4.95
CA VAL A 216 1.61 -8.45 4.99
C VAL A 216 0.72 -9.05 3.90
N SER A 217 1.19 -9.13 2.67
CA SER A 217 0.43 -9.73 1.56
C SER A 217 0.18 -11.20 1.79
N LEU A 218 1.12 -11.95 2.37
CA LEU A 218 0.88 -13.35 2.72
C LEU A 218 -0.27 -13.49 3.72
N ILE A 219 -0.24 -12.73 4.82
CA ILE A 219 -1.30 -12.72 5.83
C ILE A 219 -2.63 -12.32 5.20
N GLY A 220 -2.62 -11.28 4.37
CA GLY A 220 -3.79 -10.78 3.65
C GLY A 220 -4.43 -11.85 2.77
N LEU A 221 -3.65 -12.55 1.94
CA LEU A 221 -4.14 -13.63 1.08
C LEU A 221 -4.83 -14.78 1.83
N TYR A 222 -4.57 -14.96 3.13
CA TYR A 222 -5.27 -15.94 3.98
C TYR A 222 -6.47 -15.36 4.74
N THR A 223 -6.60 -14.03 4.84
CA THR A 223 -7.53 -13.39 5.78
C THR A 223 -8.45 -12.38 5.11
N THR A 224 -7.95 -11.18 4.79
CA THR A 224 -8.74 -10.03 4.31
C THR A 224 -8.57 -9.75 2.81
N GLY A 225 -7.68 -10.48 2.14
CA GLY A 225 -7.30 -10.28 0.75
C GLY A 225 -6.20 -9.24 0.59
N GLN A 226 -6.31 -8.45 -0.47
CA GLN A 226 -5.34 -7.43 -0.83
C GLN A 226 -5.51 -6.13 -0.01
N GLY A 227 -5.18 -6.19 1.28
CA GLY A 227 -5.24 -5.06 2.23
C GLY A 227 -3.98 -4.18 2.31
N ALA A 228 -3.96 -3.30 3.31
CA ALA A 228 -2.89 -2.37 3.69
C ALA A 228 -2.49 -1.31 2.63
N ASN A 229 -3.35 -1.10 1.63
CA ASN A 229 -3.26 0.05 0.73
C ASN A 229 -4.67 0.51 0.36
N PHE A 230 -5.06 1.67 0.91
CA PHE A 230 -6.43 2.18 0.78
C PHE A 230 -6.81 2.50 -0.67
N ALA A 231 -5.90 3.11 -1.44
CA ALA A 231 -6.17 3.47 -2.82
C ALA A 231 -6.41 2.23 -3.69
N ARG A 232 -5.59 1.21 -3.49
CA ARG A 232 -5.74 -0.08 -4.18
C ARG A 232 -7.05 -0.78 -3.82
N LEU A 233 -7.40 -0.79 -2.54
CA LEU A 233 -8.62 -1.45 -2.07
C LEU A 233 -9.89 -0.75 -2.59
N LEU A 234 -9.92 0.59 -2.59
CA LEU A 234 -11.00 1.35 -3.21
C LEU A 234 -11.10 1.09 -4.72
N ALA A 235 -9.96 1.13 -5.42
CA ALA A 235 -9.92 0.88 -6.86
C ALA A 235 -10.47 -0.50 -7.23
N ASN A 236 -10.02 -1.54 -6.53
CA ASN A 236 -10.46 -2.90 -6.78
C ASN A 236 -11.96 -3.05 -6.49
N ASN A 237 -12.49 -2.46 -5.42
CA ASN A 237 -13.92 -2.48 -5.11
C ASN A 237 -14.78 -1.79 -6.19
N ILE A 238 -14.32 -0.65 -6.72
CA ILE A 238 -15.02 0.05 -7.80
C ILE A 238 -15.07 -0.83 -9.05
N ILE A 239 -13.93 -1.41 -9.45
CA ILE A 239 -13.86 -2.23 -10.67
C ILE A 239 -14.67 -3.52 -10.52
N THR A 240 -14.70 -4.15 -9.34
CA THR A 240 -15.56 -5.32 -9.10
C THR A 240 -17.04 -4.95 -9.17
N SER A 241 -17.47 -3.82 -8.60
CA SER A 241 -18.86 -3.37 -8.73
C SER A 241 -19.27 -3.12 -10.18
N ILE A 242 -18.40 -2.52 -10.99
CA ILE A 242 -18.71 -2.20 -12.39
C ILE A 242 -18.74 -3.45 -13.27
N PHE A 243 -17.71 -4.31 -13.17
CA PHE A 243 -17.50 -5.38 -14.15
C PHE A 243 -17.89 -6.78 -13.68
N VAL A 244 -18.00 -6.99 -12.37
CA VAL A 244 -18.44 -8.26 -11.76
C VAL A 244 -19.84 -8.11 -11.16
N VAL A 245 -20.34 -6.88 -10.97
CA VAL A 245 -21.65 -6.59 -10.38
C VAL A 245 -21.76 -7.17 -8.96
N ASP A 246 -20.67 -7.10 -8.20
CA ASP A 246 -20.63 -7.47 -6.78
C ASP A 246 -20.39 -6.24 -5.90
N ASP A 247 -21.44 -5.81 -5.20
CA ASP A 247 -21.40 -4.67 -4.30
C ASP A 247 -21.14 -5.04 -2.83
N LYS A 248 -20.88 -6.30 -2.54
CA LYS A 248 -20.77 -6.75 -1.15
C LYS A 248 -19.52 -6.22 -0.46
N ALA A 249 -18.47 -5.91 -1.23
CA ALA A 249 -17.26 -5.28 -0.71
C ALA A 249 -17.56 -3.93 -0.03
N TRP A 250 -18.56 -3.20 -0.51
CA TRP A 250 -18.96 -1.91 0.05
C TRP A 250 -19.52 -2.00 1.46
N ARG A 251 -20.09 -3.15 1.84
CA ARG A 251 -20.70 -3.34 3.18
C ARG A 251 -19.69 -3.14 4.29
N LEU A 252 -18.44 -3.53 4.05
CA LEU A 252 -17.39 -3.48 5.05
C LEU A 252 -16.20 -2.59 4.66
N PHE A 253 -16.27 -1.91 3.50
CA PHE A 253 -15.27 -0.96 3.02
C PHE A 253 -14.89 0.12 4.05
N TYR A 254 -15.86 0.57 4.86
CA TYR A 254 -15.62 1.56 5.92
C TYR A 254 -14.54 1.12 6.92
N LEU A 255 -14.37 -0.19 7.16
CA LEU A 255 -13.35 -0.70 8.07
C LEU A 255 -11.94 -0.44 7.52
N SER A 256 -11.73 -0.56 6.21
CA SER A 256 -10.44 -0.24 5.57
C SER A 256 -10.15 1.26 5.61
N VAL A 257 -11.18 2.11 5.49
CA VAL A 257 -11.05 3.56 5.65
C VAL A 257 -10.54 3.88 7.04
N PHE A 258 -11.25 3.44 8.09
CA PHE A 258 -10.87 3.70 9.47
C PHE A 258 -9.55 3.05 9.86
N ALA A 259 -9.26 1.84 9.37
CA ALA A 259 -7.99 1.16 9.62
C ALA A 259 -6.81 1.94 9.03
N SER A 260 -6.98 2.52 7.84
CA SER A 260 -5.96 3.36 7.20
C SER A 260 -5.67 4.60 8.03
N PHE A 261 -6.70 5.34 8.47
CA PHE A 261 -6.52 6.50 9.35
C PHE A 261 -5.87 6.14 10.69
N ALA A 262 -6.38 5.09 11.35
CA ALA A 262 -5.82 4.62 12.61
C ALA A 262 -4.34 4.24 12.47
N SER A 263 -4.00 3.50 11.40
CA SER A 263 -2.61 3.11 11.12
C SER A 263 -1.69 4.31 10.92
N SER A 264 -2.13 5.33 10.15
CA SER A 264 -1.33 6.54 9.94
C SER A 264 -1.04 7.29 11.25
N ILE A 265 -2.04 7.39 12.13
CA ILE A 265 -1.90 8.05 13.44
C ILE A 265 -0.93 7.25 14.33
N ILE A 266 -1.11 5.94 14.41
CA ILE A 266 -0.25 5.05 15.21
C ILE A 266 1.19 5.12 14.70
N SER A 267 1.40 4.99 13.40
CA SER A 267 2.72 5.06 12.77
C SER A 267 3.40 6.41 12.94
N ALA A 268 2.66 7.51 12.83
CA ALA A 268 3.20 8.84 13.12
C ALA A 268 3.62 8.97 14.60
N GLY A 269 2.83 8.42 15.53
CA GLY A 269 3.20 8.35 16.95
C GLY A 269 4.46 7.53 17.20
N ILE A 270 4.58 6.34 16.59
CA ILE A 270 5.80 5.51 16.67
C ILE A 270 7.00 6.29 16.13
N TRP A 271 6.85 6.97 15.00
CA TRP A 271 7.90 7.77 14.40
C TRP A 271 8.37 8.89 15.35
N TRP A 272 7.45 9.64 15.97
CA TRP A 272 7.79 10.68 16.94
C TRP A 272 8.54 10.13 18.15
N LEU A 273 8.11 8.99 18.69
CA LEU A 273 8.79 8.34 19.81
C LEU A 273 10.22 7.93 19.45
N VAL A 274 10.40 7.27 18.31
CA VAL A 274 11.72 6.81 17.87
C VAL A 274 12.65 7.99 17.59
N THR A 275 12.19 8.99 16.85
CA THR A 275 13.02 10.16 16.51
C THR A 275 13.40 11.00 17.73
N ALA A 276 12.50 11.17 18.70
CA ALA A 276 12.81 11.84 19.97
C ALA A 276 13.91 11.10 20.75
N THR A 277 13.85 9.76 20.82
CA THR A 277 14.89 8.97 21.49
C THR A 277 16.24 9.02 20.78
N SER A 278 16.24 9.01 19.44
CA SER A 278 17.46 9.13 18.64
C SER A 278 18.14 10.49 18.83
N ALA A 279 17.38 11.58 18.94
CA ALA A 279 17.92 12.91 19.19
C ALA A 279 18.68 13.01 20.52
N ASP A 280 18.08 12.55 21.63
CA ASP A 280 18.72 12.53 22.95
C ASP A 280 19.99 11.66 22.95
N SER A 281 19.96 10.51 22.26
CA SER A 281 21.13 9.64 22.13
C SER A 281 22.32 10.31 21.43
N ASN A 282 22.07 11.08 20.36
CA ASN A 282 23.08 11.79 19.60
C ASN A 282 23.68 12.95 20.39
N GLU A 283 22.86 13.68 21.15
CA GLU A 283 23.32 14.75 22.02
C GLU A 283 24.26 14.23 23.11
N ARG A 284 23.89 13.12 23.77
CA ARG A 284 24.74 12.45 24.78
C ARG A 284 26.07 11.96 24.19
N GLN A 285 26.06 11.41 22.98
CA GLN A 285 27.30 10.97 22.32
C GLN A 285 28.22 12.15 21.98
N THR A 286 27.64 13.26 21.51
CA THR A 286 28.39 14.48 21.20
C THR A 286 29.00 15.09 22.46
N ALA A 287 28.24 15.14 23.56
CA ALA A 287 28.75 15.59 24.85
C ALA A 287 29.93 14.73 25.35
N LYS A 288 29.85 13.40 25.22
CA LYS A 288 30.94 12.48 25.57
C LYS A 288 32.19 12.68 24.71
N ARG A 289 32.03 12.86 23.40
CA ARG A 289 33.17 13.14 22.48
C ARG A 289 33.86 14.45 22.82
N ASN A 290 33.09 15.50 23.12
CA ASN A 290 33.63 16.80 23.50
C ASN A 290 34.36 16.78 24.84
N PHE A 291 33.94 15.91 25.77
CA PHE A 291 34.63 15.70 27.04
C PHE A 291 35.93 14.89 26.88
N ALA A 292 35.96 13.89 25.99
CA ALA A 292 37.15 13.08 25.74
C ALA A 292 38.27 13.82 24.97
N ASN A 293 37.94 14.93 24.30
CA ASN A 293 38.88 15.75 23.53
C ASN A 293 39.41 16.98 24.30
N LYS A 294 39.06 17.13 25.58
CA LYS A 294 39.59 18.15 26.50
C LYS A 294 40.55 17.50 27.49
#